data_AF-A0A6A4IBA2-F1
#
_entry.id   AF-A0A6A4IBA2-F1
#
_cell.length_a   1.000
_cell.length_b   1.000
_cell.length_c   1.000
_cell.angle_alpha   90.00
_cell.angle_beta   90.00
_cell.angle_gamma   90.00
#
_symmetry.space_group_name_H-M   'P 1'
#
loop_
_entity.id
_entity.type
_entity.pdbx_description
1 polymer ?
#
loop_
_entity_poly.entity_id
_entity_poly.type
_entity_poly.pdbx_seq_one_letter_code
_entity_poly.pdbx_strand_id
1 'polypeptide(L)'
;MPSKRLMGMWAFFDFCLLAAGVVSLVFSIIYRKQDILLNLAISQADLTAALVLGIMLIATFVFSIGAIVQKNHVTMGLVILNYHARRRRNCCALQRNNFHPLYLALPDSSKAFIQDKFSCCGYFSGSDGVVPSKFCTVTQIAFTNALDPSDVHNSAAFCVEGVTGFTDYTLNQIFSYCYGFMPLVLGLLLFTLCVINMRKEEERFKKIDAKRGGKGFV
;
A
#
# COMPACT_ATOMS: atom_id res chain seq x y z
N MET A 1 35.07 -15.26 1.45
CA MET A 1 34.28 -14.10 1.01
C MET A 1 32.89 -14.60 0.64
N PRO A 2 31.82 -13.82 0.85
CA PRO A 2 30.48 -14.22 0.46
C PRO A 2 30.45 -14.57 -1.04
N SER A 3 29.72 -15.63 -1.39
CA SER A 3 29.62 -16.09 -2.78
C SER A 3 29.14 -14.96 -3.69
N LYS A 4 29.74 -14.80 -4.89
CA LYS A 4 29.33 -13.80 -5.89
C LYS A 4 27.84 -13.91 -6.23
N ARG A 5 27.30 -15.14 -6.22
CA ARG A 5 25.86 -15.39 -6.45
C ARG A 5 24.99 -14.84 -5.33
N LEU A 6 25.41 -15.01 -4.07
CA LEU A 6 24.69 -14.51 -2.91
C LEU A 6 24.66 -12.98 -2.89
N MET A 7 25.81 -12.35 -3.16
CA MET A 7 25.89 -10.88 -3.26
C MET A 7 25.06 -10.33 -4.42
N GLY A 8 25.01 -11.03 -5.55
CA GLY A 8 24.16 -10.67 -6.69
C GLY A 8 22.67 -10.74 -6.37
N MET A 9 22.22 -11.82 -5.71
CA MET A 9 20.81 -11.93 -5.28
C MET A 9 20.45 -10.87 -4.24
N TRP A 10 21.32 -10.62 -3.27
CA TRP A 10 21.11 -9.55 -2.31
C TRP A 10 20.95 -8.18 -2.99
N ALA A 11 21.84 -7.84 -3.94
CA ALA A 11 21.78 -6.57 -4.67
C ALA A 11 20.51 -6.45 -5.52
N PHE A 12 20.01 -7.57 -6.09
CA PHE A 12 18.73 -7.59 -6.79
C PHE A 12 17.56 -7.24 -5.88
N PHE A 13 17.47 -7.86 -4.69
CA PHE A 13 16.40 -7.54 -3.74
C PHE A 13 16.50 -6.10 -3.21
N ASP A 14 17.72 -5.60 -3.03
CA ASP A 14 17.97 -4.23 -2.58
C ASP A 14 17.53 -3.20 -3.65
N PHE A 15 17.82 -3.46 -4.92
CA PHE A 15 17.33 -2.64 -6.02
C PHE A 15 15.80 -2.67 -6.15
N CYS A 16 15.18 -3.84 -5.99
CA CYS A 16 13.72 -3.97 -5.96
C CYS A 16 13.10 -3.20 -4.78
N LEU A 17 13.79 -3.13 -3.62
CA LEU A 17 13.36 -2.33 -2.48
C LEU A 17 13.35 -0.84 -2.80
N LEU A 18 14.38 -0.34 -3.49
CA LEU A 18 14.43 1.04 -3.98
C LEU A 18 13.28 1.31 -4.97
N ALA A 19 13.06 0.42 -5.93
CA ALA A 19 11.97 0.55 -6.88
C ALA A 19 10.60 0.61 -6.16
N ALA A 20 10.37 -0.27 -5.18
CA ALA A 20 9.16 -0.26 -4.36
C ALA A 20 9.00 1.06 -3.58
N GLY A 21 10.07 1.58 -2.99
CA GLY A 21 10.06 2.87 -2.29
C GLY A 21 9.70 4.04 -3.20
N VAL A 22 10.30 4.09 -4.40
CA VAL A 22 10.00 5.12 -5.41
C VAL A 22 8.55 5.02 -5.89
N VAL A 23 8.06 3.82 -6.19
CA VAL A 23 6.67 3.60 -6.62
C VAL A 23 5.69 4.04 -5.53
N SER A 24 5.95 3.71 -4.26
CA SER A 24 5.13 4.14 -3.12
C SER A 24 5.09 5.67 -2.99
N LEU A 25 6.23 6.35 -3.17
CA LEU A 25 6.29 7.81 -3.17
C LEU A 25 5.52 8.43 -4.33
N VAL A 26 5.73 7.92 -5.54
CA VAL A 26 5.05 8.43 -6.74
C VAL A 26 3.54 8.28 -6.60
N PHE A 27 3.04 7.13 -6.16
CA PHE A 27 1.62 6.93 -5.91
C PHE A 27 1.08 7.88 -4.83
N SER A 28 1.83 8.12 -3.75
CA SER A 28 1.42 9.09 -2.72
C SER A 28 1.28 10.52 -3.26
N ILE A 29 2.10 10.92 -4.24
CA ILE A 29 2.03 12.24 -4.87
C ILE A 29 0.90 12.28 -5.90
N ILE A 30 0.81 11.29 -6.79
CA ILE A 30 -0.22 11.25 -7.85
C ILE A 30 -1.62 11.19 -7.25
N TYR A 31 -1.85 10.33 -6.25
CA TYR A 31 -3.15 10.21 -5.61
C TYR A 31 -3.52 11.38 -4.71
N ARG A 32 -2.58 12.30 -4.45
CA ARG A 32 -2.89 13.58 -3.78
C ARG A 32 -3.58 14.56 -4.73
N LYS A 33 -3.54 14.32 -6.05
CA LYS A 33 -4.33 15.09 -7.01
C LYS A 33 -5.81 14.84 -6.73
N GLN A 34 -6.59 15.93 -6.63
CA GLN A 34 -7.98 15.91 -6.19
C GLN A 34 -8.92 15.25 -7.21
N ASP A 35 -8.96 13.93 -7.23
CA ASP A 35 -10.06 13.19 -7.84
C ASP A 35 -11.14 12.96 -6.77
N ILE A 36 -12.36 13.44 -7.04
CA ILE A 36 -13.50 13.40 -6.10
C ILE A 36 -13.76 11.97 -5.60
N LEU A 37 -13.66 10.99 -6.51
CA LEU A 37 -13.87 9.57 -6.21
C LEU A 37 -12.73 8.97 -5.38
N LEU A 38 -11.51 9.46 -5.59
CA LEU A 38 -10.33 8.93 -4.93
C LEU A 38 -10.22 9.45 -3.50
N ASN A 39 -10.65 10.69 -3.25
CA ASN A 39 -10.84 11.25 -1.90
C ASN A 39 -11.97 10.55 -1.12
N LEU A 40 -12.92 9.94 -1.81
CA LEU A 40 -13.97 9.13 -1.17
C LEU A 40 -13.43 7.76 -0.75
N ALA A 41 -12.56 7.18 -1.58
CA ALA A 41 -11.96 5.86 -1.36
C ALA A 41 -10.75 5.87 -0.41
N ILE A 42 -9.95 6.93 -0.41
CA ILE A 42 -8.67 7.00 0.29
C ILE A 42 -8.61 8.26 1.17
N SER A 43 -8.31 8.07 2.45
CA SER A 43 -8.17 9.17 3.40
C SER A 43 -6.79 9.82 3.32
N GLN A 44 -6.70 11.09 3.71
CA GLN A 44 -5.42 11.80 3.88
C GLN A 44 -4.46 11.08 4.84
N ALA A 45 -4.99 10.37 5.83
CA ALA A 45 -4.20 9.52 6.73
C ALA A 45 -3.51 8.37 5.98
N ASP A 46 -4.17 7.78 4.98
CA ASP A 46 -3.63 6.66 4.20
C ASP A 46 -2.55 7.14 3.23
N LEU A 47 -2.76 8.31 2.59
CA LEU A 47 -1.75 8.92 1.71
C LEU A 47 -0.48 9.30 2.47
N THR A 48 -0.63 9.85 3.68
CA THR A 48 0.52 10.18 4.54
C THR A 48 1.23 8.93 5.04
N ALA A 49 0.49 7.88 5.41
CA ALA A 49 1.08 6.59 5.74
C ALA A 49 1.87 5.99 4.57
N ALA A 50 1.36 6.07 3.33
CA ALA A 50 2.05 5.62 2.13
C ALA A 50 3.31 6.44 1.82
N LEU A 51 3.28 7.75 2.07
CA LEU A 51 4.44 8.63 1.95
C LEU A 51 5.53 8.21 2.93
N VAL A 52 5.18 8.08 4.21
CA VAL A 52 6.11 7.67 5.27
C VAL A 52 6.70 6.29 4.96
N LEU A 53 5.88 5.35 4.50
CA LEU A 53 6.35 4.02 4.11
C LEU A 53 7.35 4.09 2.94
N GLY A 54 7.07 4.90 1.92
CA GLY A 54 7.99 5.12 0.79
C GLY A 54 9.35 5.68 1.22
N ILE A 55 9.34 6.70 2.09
CA ILE A 55 10.58 7.28 2.67
C ILE A 55 11.34 6.21 3.47
N MET A 56 10.64 5.44 4.30
CA MET A 56 11.28 4.39 5.11
C MET A 56 11.91 3.29 4.26
N LEU A 57 11.29 2.90 3.15
CA LEU A 57 11.88 1.91 2.22
C LEU A 57 13.15 2.45 1.55
N ILE A 58 13.13 3.70 1.09
CA ILE A 58 14.33 4.33 0.47
C ILE A 58 15.43 4.51 1.51
N ALA A 59 15.09 4.95 2.72
CA ALA A 59 16.05 5.02 3.81
C ALA A 59 16.65 3.65 4.11
N THR A 60 15.81 2.59 4.14
CA THR A 60 16.27 1.21 4.37
C THR A 60 17.26 0.76 3.29
N PHE A 61 17.05 1.13 2.03
CA PHE A 61 18.01 0.90 0.93
C PHE A 61 19.35 1.63 1.15
N VAL A 62 19.32 2.90 1.59
CA VAL A 62 20.57 3.63 1.88
C VAL A 62 21.31 2.96 3.05
N PHE A 63 20.58 2.55 4.09
CA PHE A 63 21.14 1.86 5.24
C PHE A 63 21.67 0.46 4.90
N SER A 64 21.02 -0.28 4.00
CA SER A 64 21.44 -1.63 3.61
C SER A 64 22.79 -1.60 2.87
N ILE A 65 22.99 -0.62 1.98
CA ILE A 65 24.29 -0.36 1.33
C ILE A 65 25.34 -0.03 2.38
N GLY A 66 25.04 0.89 3.30
CA GLY A 66 25.95 1.25 4.39
C GLY A 66 26.34 0.06 5.27
N ALA A 67 25.39 -0.81 5.61
CA ALA A 67 25.60 -1.98 6.44
C ALA A 67 26.50 -3.04 5.76
N ILE A 68 26.41 -3.18 4.43
CA ILE A 68 27.29 -4.09 3.68
C ILE A 68 28.71 -3.55 3.59
N VAL A 69 28.88 -2.23 3.44
CA VAL A 69 30.19 -1.58 3.38
C VAL A 69 30.85 -1.55 4.78
N GLN A 70 30.08 -1.44 5.85
CA GLN A 70 30.59 -1.47 7.23
C GLN A 70 31.07 -2.86 7.67
N LYS A 71 32.05 -2.85 8.59
CA LYS A 71 32.59 -4.07 9.22
C LYS A 71 31.69 -4.56 10.37
N ASN A 72 31.05 -5.69 10.08
CA ASN A 72 30.58 -6.83 10.89
C ASN A 72 29.71 -6.70 12.18
N HIS A 73 29.39 -5.56 12.79
CA HIS A 73 28.78 -5.61 14.14
C HIS A 73 27.44 -4.89 14.43
N VAL A 74 26.67 -4.40 13.44
CA VAL A 74 25.38 -3.73 13.76
C VAL A 74 24.22 -4.30 12.95
N THR A 75 23.49 -5.23 13.56
CA THR A 75 22.25 -5.83 13.03
C THR A 75 20.98 -5.27 13.68
N MET A 76 21.10 -4.19 14.46
CA MET A 76 20.01 -3.68 15.30
C MET A 76 18.89 -2.95 14.52
N GLY A 77 19.20 -2.40 13.34
CA GLY A 77 18.22 -1.68 12.51
C GLY A 77 17.07 -2.53 11.96
N LEU A 78 17.29 -3.84 11.79
CA LEU A 78 16.31 -4.79 11.25
C LEU A 78 15.27 -5.27 12.29
N VAL A 79 15.61 -5.24 13.58
CA VAL A 79 14.70 -5.61 14.68
C VAL A 79 13.66 -4.51 14.93
N ILE A 80 14.03 -3.24 14.72
CA ILE A 80 13.17 -2.08 14.92
C ILE A 80 12.08 -1.99 13.82
N LEU A 81 12.40 -2.34 12.58
CA LEU A 81 11.44 -2.33 11.46
C LEU A 81 10.30 -3.35 11.66
N ASN A 82 10.61 -4.49 12.26
CA ASN A 82 9.66 -5.57 12.56
C ASN A 82 8.73 -5.24 13.76
N TYR A 83 9.16 -4.32 14.63
CA TYR A 83 8.35 -3.85 15.76
C TYR A 83 7.30 -2.80 15.33
N HIS A 84 7.62 -1.96 14.34
CA HIS A 84 6.66 -0.98 13.79
C HIS A 84 5.53 -1.63 12.98
N ALA A 85 5.77 -2.77 12.34
CA ALA A 85 4.73 -3.52 11.60
C ALA A 85 3.64 -4.12 12.50
N ARG A 86 3.86 -4.20 13.82
CA ARG A 86 2.92 -4.78 14.79
C ARG A 86 1.78 -3.84 15.21
N ARG A 87 1.90 -2.54 14.89
CA ARG A 87 0.91 -1.54 15.31
C ARG A 87 0.02 -1.13 14.15
N ARG A 88 -0.91 -2.02 13.76
CA ARG A 88 -2.17 -1.60 13.13
C ARG A 88 -3.34 -2.28 13.85
N ARG A 89 -4.08 -1.46 14.60
CA ARG A 89 -5.45 -1.74 15.06
C ARG A 89 -6.39 -1.32 13.92
N ASN A 90 -7.13 -2.27 13.37
CA ASN A 90 -8.43 -2.09 12.71
C ASN A 90 -8.58 -0.96 11.66
N CYS A 91 -7.56 -0.66 10.84
CA CYS A 91 -7.65 0.48 9.90
C CYS A 91 -8.32 0.13 8.56
N CYS A 92 -8.50 -1.14 8.22
CA CYS A 92 -8.86 -1.57 6.86
C CYS A 92 -10.13 -2.42 6.78
N ALA A 93 -11.14 -2.11 7.60
CA ALA A 93 -12.51 -2.56 7.36
C ALA A 93 -13.39 -1.33 7.10
N LEU A 94 -13.18 -0.66 5.97
CA LEU A 94 -14.15 0.33 5.49
C LEU A 94 -15.36 -0.45 4.96
N GLN A 95 -16.34 -0.67 5.83
CA GLN A 95 -17.62 -1.24 5.41
C GLN A 95 -18.36 -0.26 4.51
N ARG A 96 -19.15 -0.80 3.56
CA ARG A 96 -20.03 -0.09 2.62
C ARG A 96 -20.84 1.06 3.27
N ASN A 97 -21.18 0.93 4.54
CA ASN A 97 -21.92 1.92 5.33
C ASN A 97 -21.10 3.17 5.72
N ASN A 98 -19.76 3.10 5.67
CA ASN A 98 -18.90 4.25 5.98
C ASN A 98 -18.80 5.25 4.83
N PHE A 99 -19.14 4.86 3.60
CA PHE A 99 -19.11 5.74 2.43
C PHE A 99 -20.35 6.63 2.32
N HIS A 100 -21.46 6.24 2.92
CA HIS A 100 -22.69 7.04 2.92
C HIS A 100 -22.56 8.40 3.62
N PRO A 101 -22.07 8.50 4.87
CA PRO A 101 -21.87 9.80 5.50
C PRO A 101 -20.83 10.65 4.76
N LEU A 102 -19.83 10.02 4.14
CA LEU A 102 -18.85 10.73 3.31
C LEU A 102 -19.52 11.31 2.06
N TYR A 103 -20.33 10.51 1.35
CA TYR A 103 -21.10 10.96 0.18
C TYR A 103 -22.05 12.11 0.52
N LEU A 104 -22.76 12.04 1.65
CA LEU A 104 -23.65 13.12 2.08
C LEU A 104 -22.88 14.41 2.42
N ALA A 105 -21.66 14.30 2.93
CA ALA A 105 -20.78 15.43 3.22
C ALA A 105 -20.14 16.07 1.97
N LEU A 106 -20.22 15.44 0.80
CA LEU A 106 -19.71 16.04 -0.44
C LEU A 106 -20.54 17.26 -0.85
N PRO A 107 -19.91 18.27 -1.48
CA PRO A 107 -20.64 19.40 -2.05
C PRO A 107 -21.50 18.95 -3.24
N ASP A 108 -22.57 19.70 -3.51
CA ASP A 108 -23.57 19.34 -4.52
C ASP A 108 -23.00 19.21 -5.93
N SER A 109 -21.98 20.02 -6.27
CA SER A 109 -21.25 19.91 -7.54
C SER A 109 -20.53 18.56 -7.69
N SER A 110 -19.97 18.03 -6.60
CA SER A 110 -19.29 16.73 -6.59
C SER A 110 -20.29 15.57 -6.61
N LYS A 111 -21.46 15.72 -5.97
CA LYS A 111 -22.55 14.74 -6.04
C LYS A 111 -23.10 14.64 -7.46
N ALA A 112 -23.36 15.78 -8.12
CA ALA A 112 -23.80 15.82 -9.51
C ALA A 112 -22.79 15.16 -10.46
N PHE A 113 -21.48 15.38 -10.24
CA PHE A 113 -20.43 14.70 -11.01
C PHE A 113 -20.46 13.18 -10.85
N ILE A 114 -20.64 12.67 -9.63
CA ILE A 114 -20.72 11.23 -9.35
C ILE A 114 -21.95 10.62 -10.05
N GLN A 115 -23.09 11.30 -9.95
CA GLN A 115 -24.36 10.87 -10.57
C GLN A 115 -24.26 10.82 -12.10
N ASP A 116 -23.67 11.84 -12.71
CA ASP A 116 -23.45 11.87 -14.16
C ASP A 116 -22.45 10.81 -14.61
N LYS A 117 -21.40 10.56 -13.81
CA LYS A 117 -20.34 9.60 -14.14
C LYS A 117 -20.81 8.14 -14.10
N PHE A 118 -21.63 7.80 -13.11
CA PHE A 118 -22.15 6.43 -12.95
C PHE A 118 -23.57 6.25 -13.50
N SER A 119 -24.18 7.30 -14.06
CA SER A 119 -25.56 7.26 -14.57
C SER A 119 -26.53 6.70 -13.50
N CYS A 120 -26.48 7.30 -12.31
CA CYS A 120 -27.23 6.86 -11.13
C CYS A 120 -27.86 8.05 -10.40
N CYS A 121 -28.94 7.82 -9.66
CA CYS A 121 -29.60 8.86 -8.86
C CYS A 121 -29.82 8.42 -7.40
N GLY A 122 -29.34 9.26 -6.48
CA GLY A 122 -29.35 8.96 -5.05
C GLY A 122 -28.32 7.90 -4.64
N TYR A 123 -28.01 7.83 -3.35
CA TYR A 123 -26.96 6.94 -2.85
C TYR A 123 -27.48 5.54 -2.49
N PHE A 124 -28.37 5.43 -1.49
CA PHE A 124 -29.06 4.17 -1.15
C PHE A 124 -30.53 4.15 -1.60
N SER A 125 -31.12 5.33 -1.82
CA SER A 125 -32.49 5.48 -2.32
C SER A 125 -32.59 6.72 -3.21
N GLY A 126 -33.66 6.82 -4.01
CA GLY A 126 -33.85 7.93 -4.95
C GLY A 126 -33.96 9.32 -4.32
N SER A 127 -34.27 9.40 -3.02
CA SER A 127 -34.38 10.65 -2.25
C SER A 127 -33.13 10.97 -1.43
N ASP A 128 -32.18 10.05 -1.33
CA ASP A 128 -31.05 10.15 -0.41
C ASP A 128 -29.82 10.77 -1.09
N GLY A 129 -29.52 12.02 -0.71
CA GLY A 129 -28.38 12.77 -1.26
C GLY A 129 -28.47 13.03 -2.77
N VAL A 130 -29.69 13.09 -3.31
CA VAL A 130 -29.95 13.37 -4.72
C VAL A 130 -29.76 14.86 -5.01
N VAL A 131 -29.16 15.16 -6.16
CA VAL A 131 -28.91 16.53 -6.62
C VAL A 131 -29.29 16.56 -8.10
N PRO A 132 -29.92 17.63 -8.60
CA PRO A 132 -30.17 17.76 -10.03
C PRO A 132 -28.86 17.76 -10.81
N SER A 133 -28.72 16.83 -11.74
CA SER A 133 -27.54 16.67 -12.61
C SER A 133 -27.97 16.46 -14.06
N LYS A 134 -27.03 16.27 -14.99
CA LYS A 134 -27.40 16.05 -16.40
C LYS A 134 -28.16 14.74 -16.57
N PHE A 135 -27.81 13.73 -15.79
CA PHE A 135 -28.50 12.45 -15.75
C PHE A 135 -29.74 12.53 -14.86
N CYS A 136 -29.59 12.96 -13.60
CA CYS A 136 -30.69 13.04 -12.63
C CYS A 136 -31.60 14.25 -12.87
N THR A 137 -32.50 14.09 -13.84
CA THR A 137 -33.62 15.00 -14.07
C THR A 137 -34.79 14.65 -13.15
N VAL A 138 -35.76 15.56 -13.04
CA VAL A 138 -37.02 15.34 -12.28
C VAL A 138 -37.73 14.04 -12.65
N THR A 139 -37.66 13.62 -13.92
CA THR A 139 -38.27 12.36 -14.39
C THR A 139 -37.52 11.12 -13.87
N GLN A 140 -36.18 11.18 -13.86
CA GLN A 140 -35.37 10.07 -13.33
C GLN A 140 -35.45 9.97 -11.82
N ILE A 141 -35.52 11.10 -11.12
CA ILE A 141 -35.70 11.11 -9.67
C ILE A 141 -37.04 10.45 -9.29
N ALA A 142 -38.12 10.78 -10.02
CA ALA A 142 -39.41 10.13 -9.83
C ALA A 142 -39.37 8.62 -10.09
N PHE A 143 -38.63 8.18 -11.12
CA PHE A 143 -38.41 6.76 -11.38
C PHE A 143 -37.64 6.08 -10.24
N THR A 144 -36.51 6.64 -9.79
CA THR A 144 -35.72 6.04 -8.70
C THR A 144 -36.43 6.06 -7.34
N ASN A 145 -37.39 6.98 -7.12
CA ASN A 145 -38.23 6.98 -5.93
C ASN A 145 -39.33 5.91 -5.95
N ALA A 146 -39.70 5.43 -7.15
CA ALA A 146 -40.66 4.34 -7.31
C ALA A 146 -40.00 2.94 -7.17
N LEU A 147 -38.67 2.87 -7.21
CA LEU A 147 -37.92 1.63 -7.02
C LEU A 147 -37.83 1.29 -5.52
N ASP A 148 -38.03 0.01 -5.21
CA ASP A 148 -37.82 -0.49 -3.86
C ASP A 148 -36.30 -0.61 -3.58
N PRO A 149 -35.74 0.12 -2.59
CA PRO A 149 -34.33 0.04 -2.24
C PRO A 149 -33.92 -1.30 -1.60
N SER A 150 -34.88 -2.13 -1.19
CA SER A 150 -34.62 -3.47 -0.63
C SER A 150 -34.43 -4.55 -1.71
N ASP A 151 -34.83 -4.26 -2.96
CA ASP A 151 -34.62 -5.16 -4.09
C ASP A 151 -33.20 -4.99 -4.65
N VAL A 152 -32.44 -6.08 -4.63
CA VAL A 152 -31.06 -6.13 -5.12
C VAL A 152 -30.97 -5.83 -6.61
N HIS A 153 -32.02 -6.10 -7.40
CA HIS A 153 -32.03 -5.77 -8.83
C HIS A 153 -32.08 -4.26 -9.10
N ASN A 154 -32.50 -3.46 -8.12
CA ASN A 154 -32.56 -2.01 -8.23
C ASN A 154 -31.26 -1.32 -7.79
N SER A 155 -30.29 -2.07 -7.22
CA SER A 155 -29.03 -1.48 -6.72
C SER A 155 -28.20 -0.79 -7.81
N ALA A 156 -28.34 -1.24 -9.06
CA ALA A 156 -27.66 -0.67 -10.21
C ALA A 156 -28.18 0.73 -10.60
N ALA A 157 -29.40 1.08 -10.20
CA ALA A 157 -29.97 2.42 -10.41
C ALA A 157 -29.45 3.45 -9.39
N PHE A 158 -28.91 2.96 -8.25
CA PHE A 158 -28.37 3.79 -7.19
C PHE A 158 -26.85 3.92 -7.27
N CYS A 159 -26.32 5.04 -6.79
CA CYS A 159 -24.88 5.32 -6.91
C CYS A 159 -24.00 4.44 -6.02
N VAL A 160 -24.57 3.73 -5.05
CA VAL A 160 -23.83 2.84 -4.15
C VAL A 160 -23.04 1.76 -4.91
N GLU A 161 -23.60 1.14 -5.93
CA GLU A 161 -22.95 0.02 -6.62
C GLU A 161 -21.76 0.51 -7.46
N GLY A 162 -21.94 1.57 -8.25
CA GLY A 162 -20.86 2.17 -9.03
C GLY A 162 -19.71 2.70 -8.16
N VAL A 163 -20.05 3.39 -7.07
CA VAL A 163 -19.06 3.91 -6.11
C VAL A 163 -18.32 2.78 -5.39
N THR A 164 -19.05 1.76 -4.92
CA THR A 164 -18.45 0.60 -4.23
C THR A 164 -17.57 -0.19 -5.20
N GLY A 165 -18.04 -0.45 -6.43
CA GLY A 165 -17.26 -1.17 -7.44
C GLY A 165 -15.95 -0.47 -7.84
N PHE A 166 -15.99 0.87 -8.01
CA PHE A 166 -14.77 1.66 -8.23
C PHE A 166 -13.81 1.58 -7.04
N THR A 167 -14.36 1.69 -5.83
CA THR A 167 -13.57 1.68 -4.59
C THR A 167 -12.93 0.32 -4.36
N ASP A 168 -13.69 -0.77 -4.52
CA ASP A 168 -13.23 -2.14 -4.39
C ASP A 168 -12.13 -2.45 -5.41
N TYR A 169 -12.31 -2.07 -6.68
CA TYR A 169 -11.27 -2.23 -7.68
C TYR A 169 -9.99 -1.48 -7.28
N THR A 170 -10.12 -0.22 -6.89
CA THR A 170 -8.98 0.63 -6.52
C THR A 170 -8.25 0.09 -5.28
N LEU A 171 -8.99 -0.27 -4.22
CA LEU A 171 -8.41 -0.85 -3.00
C LEU A 171 -7.74 -2.18 -3.29
N ASN A 172 -8.35 -3.06 -4.08
CA ASN A 172 -7.76 -4.36 -4.42
C ASN A 172 -6.43 -4.22 -5.15
N GLN A 173 -6.31 -3.26 -6.07
CA GLN A 173 -5.03 -2.97 -6.75
C GLN A 173 -3.99 -2.46 -5.74
N ILE A 174 -4.35 -1.48 -4.90
CA ILE A 174 -3.46 -0.91 -3.88
C ILE A 174 -2.98 -2.00 -2.91
N PHE A 175 -3.89 -2.84 -2.40
CA PHE A 175 -3.54 -3.94 -1.53
C PHE A 175 -2.60 -4.92 -2.23
N SER A 176 -2.87 -5.28 -3.48
CA SER A 176 -2.01 -6.19 -4.25
C SER A 176 -0.57 -5.65 -4.36
N TYR A 177 -0.41 -4.35 -4.62
CA TYR A 177 0.91 -3.71 -4.62
C TYR A 177 1.57 -3.73 -3.22
N CYS A 178 0.82 -3.45 -2.17
CA CYS A 178 1.35 -3.44 -0.80
C CYS A 178 1.77 -4.84 -0.33
N TYR A 179 0.97 -5.87 -0.62
CA TYR A 179 1.33 -7.27 -0.36
C TYR A 179 2.53 -7.70 -1.21
N GLY A 180 2.67 -7.16 -2.43
CA GLY A 180 3.84 -7.38 -3.29
C GLY A 180 5.16 -6.87 -2.71
N PHE A 181 5.13 -5.87 -1.81
CA PHE A 181 6.35 -5.38 -1.13
C PHE A 181 6.82 -6.30 0.00
N MET A 182 5.93 -7.08 0.62
CA MET A 182 6.28 -7.99 1.71
C MET A 182 7.34 -9.03 1.35
N PRO A 183 7.23 -9.78 0.22
CA PRO A 183 8.27 -10.73 -0.15
C PRO A 183 9.60 -10.06 -0.49
N LEU A 184 9.61 -8.80 -0.96
CA LEU A 184 10.85 -8.05 -1.20
C LEU A 184 11.59 -7.77 0.11
N VAL A 185 10.86 -7.28 1.13
CA VAL A 185 11.43 -6.98 2.45
C VAL A 185 11.89 -8.27 3.14
N LEU A 186 11.08 -9.32 3.13
CA LEU A 186 11.44 -10.62 3.72
C LEU A 186 12.62 -11.27 2.98
N GLY A 187 12.64 -11.20 1.65
CA GLY A 187 13.75 -11.67 0.83
C GLY A 187 15.05 -10.95 1.19
N LEU A 188 15.04 -9.61 1.20
CA LEU A 188 16.20 -8.80 1.59
C LEU A 188 16.69 -9.15 3.00
N LEU A 189 15.78 -9.36 3.95
CA LEU A 189 16.12 -9.78 5.31
C LEU A 189 16.82 -11.15 5.33
N LEU A 190 16.28 -12.15 4.63
CA LEU A 190 16.87 -13.48 4.56
C LEU A 190 18.26 -13.46 3.91
N PHE A 191 18.41 -12.78 2.76
CA PHE A 191 19.71 -12.66 2.09
C PHE A 191 20.72 -11.91 2.96
N THR A 192 20.30 -10.87 3.68
CA THR A 192 21.15 -10.14 4.62
C THR A 192 21.63 -11.06 5.76
N LEU A 193 20.75 -11.89 6.34
CA LEU A 193 21.13 -12.86 7.36
C LEU A 193 22.12 -13.91 6.83
N CYS A 194 21.92 -14.42 5.61
CA CYS A 194 22.87 -15.32 4.97
C CYS A 194 24.26 -14.68 4.81
N VAL A 195 24.32 -13.43 4.36
CA VAL A 195 25.60 -12.69 4.22
C VAL A 195 26.28 -12.51 5.57
N ILE A 196 25.53 -12.17 6.63
CA ILE A 196 26.08 -12.03 7.98
C ILE A 196 26.63 -13.35 8.50
N ASN A 197 25.90 -14.46 8.33
CA ASN A 197 26.35 -15.77 8.78
C ASN A 197 27.62 -16.21 8.06
N MET A 198 27.73 -16.02 6.74
CA MET A 198 28.97 -16.30 6.00
C MET A 198 30.15 -15.45 6.51
N ARG A 199 29.94 -14.16 6.80
CA ARG A 199 31.00 -13.29 7.38
C ARG A 199 31.46 -13.78 8.75
N LYS A 200 30.54 -14.22 9.60
CA LYS A 200 30.85 -14.80 10.93
C LYS A 200 31.64 -16.10 10.82
N GLU A 201 31.29 -16.96 9.87
CA GLU A 201 32.05 -18.20 9.60
C GLU A 201 33.48 -17.88 9.15
N GLU A 202 33.65 -16.95 8.22
CA GLU A 202 34.98 -16.52 7.76
C GLU A 202 35.84 -15.96 8.89
N GLU A 203 35.27 -15.13 9.77
CA GLU A 203 35.99 -14.63 10.95
C GLU A 203 36.35 -15.75 11.93
N ARG A 204 35.47 -16.73 12.10
CA ARG A 204 35.74 -17.90 12.94
C ARG A 204 36.89 -18.72 12.38
N PHE A 205 36.93 -18.96 11.06
CA PHE A 205 38.04 -19.64 10.40
C PHE A 205 39.34 -18.85 10.51
N LYS A 206 39.32 -17.52 10.32
CA LYS A 206 40.49 -16.65 10.54
C LYS A 206 41.02 -16.74 11.98
N LYS A 207 40.14 -16.75 12.98
CA LYS A 207 40.52 -16.92 14.40
C LYS A 207 41.11 -18.31 14.68
N ILE A 208 40.60 -19.36 14.04
CA ILE A 208 41.16 -20.72 14.17
C ILE A 208 42.54 -20.81 13.52
N ASP A 209 42.70 -20.25 12.33
CA ASP A 209 43.97 -20.25 11.59
C ASP A 209 45.07 -19.47 12.32
N ALA A 210 44.70 -18.31 12.90
CA ALA A 210 45.60 -17.51 13.75
C ALA A 210 46.09 -18.29 14.99
N LYS A 211 45.24 -19.15 15.58
CA LYS A 211 45.62 -20.00 16.72
C LYS A 211 46.56 -21.14 16.33
N ARG A 212 46.59 -21.55 15.06
CA ARG A 212 47.43 -22.65 14.57
C ARG A 212 48.75 -22.18 13.95
N GLY A 213 49.12 -20.92 14.17
CA GLY A 213 50.36 -20.35 13.65
C GLY A 213 50.37 -20.15 12.14
N GLY A 214 49.19 -20.01 11.50
CA GLY A 214 49.07 -19.68 10.07
C GLY A 214 49.48 -20.80 9.10
N LYS A 215 49.69 -22.03 9.59
CA LYS A 215 49.83 -23.22 8.75
C LYS A 215 48.42 -23.73 8.44
N GLY A 216 47.84 -23.20 7.37
CA GLY A 216 46.46 -23.46 6.95
C GLY A 216 46.08 -24.94 6.89
N PHE A 217 44.78 -25.22 6.98
CA PHE A 217 44.24 -26.54 6.66
C PHE A 217 44.47 -26.80 5.17
N VAL A 218 45.33 -27.77 4.86
CA VAL A 218 45.42 -28.37 3.53
C VAL A 218 44.05 -28.89 3.13
#